data_AF-S8BVU2-F1
#
_entry.id   AF-S8BVU2-F1
#
_cell.length_a   1.000
_cell.length_b   1.000
_cell.length_c   1.000
_cell.angle_alpha   90.00
_cell.angle_beta   90.00
_cell.angle_gamma   90.00
#
_symmetry.space_group_name_H-M   'P 1'
#
loop_
_entity.id
_entity.type
_entity.pdbx_description
1 polymer ?
#
loop_
_entity_poly.entity_id
_entity_poly.type
_entity_poly.pdbx_seq_one_letter_code
_entity_poly.pdbx_strand_id
1 'polypeptide(L)' 'FTGLIFFCCVFCYVCSYKDTELNMGENSCIDRCVSKYWQVTNLVGQLLGNGRPPM' A
#
# COMPACT_ATOMS: atom_id res chain seq x y z
N PHE A 1 -8.51 -3.42 2.72
CA PHE A 1 -7.58 -3.05 3.81
C PHE A 1 -6.51 -4.10 4.04
N THR A 2 -6.85 -5.40 4.13
CA THR A 2 -5.88 -6.49 4.38
C THR A 2 -4.74 -6.58 3.36
N GLY A 3 -5.03 -6.43 2.05
CA GLY A 3 -3.99 -6.45 1.01
C GLY A 3 -3.05 -5.23 1.05
N LEU A 4 -3.55 -4.07 1.45
CA LEU A 4 -2.74 -2.85 1.65
C LEU A 4 -1.75 -3.04 2.79
N ILE A 5 -2.20 -3.60 3.92
CA ILE A 5 -1.35 -3.83 5.10
C ILE A 5 -0.23 -4.80 4.76
N PHE A 6 -0.53 -5.88 4.03
CA PHE A 6 0.49 -6.86 3.60
C PHE A 6 1.49 -6.26 2.62
N PHE A 7 1.02 -5.49 1.63
CA PHE A 7 1.89 -4.85 0.65
C PHE A 7 2.81 -3.81 1.33
N CYS A 8 2.23 -2.99 2.19
CA CYS A 8 2.95 -1.98 2.95
C CYS A 8 3.94 -2.62 3.91
N CYS A 9 3.60 -3.76 4.52
CA CYS A 9 4.58 -4.46 5.32
C CYS A 9 5.74 -4.94 4.46
N VAL A 10 5.53 -5.76 3.44
CA VAL A 10 6.61 -6.27 2.58
C VAL A 10 7.57 -5.17 2.06
N PHE A 11 7.04 -4.00 1.70
CA PHE A 11 7.86 -2.89 1.19
C PHE A 11 8.54 -2.04 2.26
N CYS A 12 7.91 -1.89 3.42
CA CYS A 12 8.37 -0.95 4.45
C CYS A 12 9.16 -1.63 5.56
N TYR A 13 8.75 -2.84 5.93
CA TYR A 13 9.44 -3.69 6.89
C TYR A 13 9.50 -5.14 6.35
N VAL A 14 10.68 -5.71 6.24
CA VAL A 14 10.75 -7.18 6.11
C VAL A 14 10.08 -7.74 7.38
N CYS A 15 9.02 -8.56 7.23
CA CYS A 15 8.29 -9.27 8.30
C CYS A 15 9.18 -10.20 9.16
N SER A 16 10.48 -9.95 9.25
CA SER A 16 11.38 -10.53 10.23
C SER A 16 11.10 -9.82 11.55
N TYR A 17 10.36 -10.51 12.43
CA TYR A 17 10.07 -10.20 13.84
C TYR A 17 11.35 -9.88 14.68
N LYS A 18 12.10 -8.82 14.38
CA LYS A 18 13.30 -8.45 15.15
C LYS A 18 13.12 -7.23 16.04
N ASP A 19 12.07 -6.43 15.86
CA ASP A 19 11.84 -5.27 16.70
C ASP A 19 10.33 -5.05 16.94
N THR A 20 9.96 -4.91 18.22
CA THR A 20 8.56 -4.72 18.67
C THR A 20 8.25 -3.23 18.82
N GLU A 21 9.07 -2.36 18.23
CA GLU A 21 8.99 -0.90 18.38
C GLU A 21 9.05 -0.27 16.99
N LEU A 22 7.93 0.30 16.56
CA LEU A 22 7.77 0.96 15.27
C LEU A 22 8.68 2.21 15.26
N ASN A 23 9.89 2.06 14.74
CA ASN A 23 10.88 3.12 14.73
C ASN A 23 10.37 4.29 13.87
N MET A 24 10.65 5.55 14.25
CA MET A 24 10.09 6.75 13.59
C MET A 24 10.28 6.78 12.04
N GLY A 25 11.29 6.06 11.53
CA GLY A 25 11.52 5.86 10.10
C GLY A 25 10.50 4.94 9.39
N GLU A 26 9.93 3.96 10.08
CA GLU A 26 8.94 3.03 9.55
C GLU A 26 7.57 3.71 9.39
N ASN A 27 7.16 4.57 10.33
CA ASN A 27 5.95 5.37 10.20
C ASN A 27 5.96 6.28 8.96
N SER A 28 7.10 6.90 8.64
CA SER A 28 7.22 7.77 7.46
C SER A 28 7.12 6.97 6.15
N CYS A 29 7.64 5.75 6.15
CA CYS A 29 7.57 4.86 5.01
C CYS A 29 6.15 4.27 4.81
N ILE A 30 5.40 3.98 5.88
CA ILE A 30 3.99 3.56 5.81
C ILE A 30 3.14 4.63 5.14
N ASP A 31 3.27 5.90 5.53
CA ASP A 31 2.55 7.02 4.91
C ASP A 31 2.81 7.11 3.40
N ARG A 32 4.09 7.03 3.00
CA ARG A 32 4.50 7.01 1.59
C ARG A 32 3.92 5.81 0.83
N CYS A 33 3.90 4.63 1.45
CA CYS A 33 3.38 3.42 0.82
C CYS A 33 1.87 3.50 0.60
N VAL A 34 1.11 3.98 1.59
CA VAL A 34 -0.34 4.16 1.46
C VAL A 34 -0.65 5.18 0.36
N SER A 35 0.04 6.31 0.32
CA SER A 35 -0.12 7.33 -0.72
C SER A 35 0.10 6.75 -2.13
N LYS A 36 1.18 5.98 -2.33
CA LYS A 36 1.46 5.32 -3.62
C LYS A 36 0.43 4.25 -3.97
N TYR A 37 -0.01 3.46 -2.99
CA TYR A 37 -1.02 2.42 -3.23
C TYR A 37 -2.32 3.02 -3.73
N TRP A 38 -2.81 4.12 -3.13
CA TRP A 38 -4.02 4.79 -3.60
C TRP A 38 -3.83 5.42 -4.97
N GLN A 39 -2.67 6.00 -5.26
CA GLN A 39 -2.38 6.55 -6.59
C GLN A 39 -2.45 5.47 -7.68
N VAL A 40 -1.80 4.32 -7.45
CA VAL A 40 -1.83 3.17 -8.38
C VAL A 40 -3.22 2.55 -8.44
N THR A 41 -3.92 2.41 -7.31
CA THR A 41 -5.28 1.86 -7.27
C THR A 41 -6.25 2.72 -8.07
N ASN A 42 -6.15 4.05 -8.00
CA ASN A 42 -6.95 4.95 -8.81
C ASN A 42 -6.61 4.83 -10.31
N LEU A 43 -5.33 4.76 -10.65
CA LEU A 43 -4.90 4.57 -12.05
C LEU A 43 -5.37 3.23 -12.62
N VAL A 44 -5.22 2.15 -11.84
CA VAL A 44 -5.71 0.80 -12.19
C VAL A 44 -7.23 0.80 -12.27
N GLY A 45 -7.93 1.53 -11.40
CA GLY A 45 -9.38 1.73 -11.46
C GLY A 45 -9.82 2.46 -12.73
N GLN A 46 -9.07 3.43 -13.22
CA GLN A 46 -9.32 4.09 -14.51
C GLN A 46 -9.05 3.15 -15.70
N LEU A 47 -7.95 2.40 -15.65
CA LEU A 47 -7.58 1.44 -16.71
C LEU A 47 -8.57 0.28 -16.81
N LEU A 48 -9.00 -0.29 -15.67
CA LEU A 48 -10.05 -1.32 -15.64
C LEU A 48 -11.45 -0.73 -15.89
N GLY A 49 -11.69 0.51 -15.49
CA GLY A 49 -12.95 1.24 -15.73
C GLY A 49 -13.16 1.54 -17.22
N ASN A 50 -12.09 1.78 -17.98
CA ASN A 50 -12.13 1.86 -19.44
C ASN A 50 -12.55 0.55 -20.13
N GLY A 51 -12.64 -0.57 -19.39
CA GLY A 51 -13.08 -1.88 -19.88
C GLY A 51 -14.48 -2.31 -19.43
N ARG A 52 -15.24 -1.49 -18.70
CA ARG A 52 -16.63 -1.82 -18.31
C ARG A 52 -17.58 -0.69 -18.73
N PRO A 53 -18.50 -0.91 -19.69
CA PRO A 53 -19.57 0.05 -19.92
C PRO A 53 -20.38 0.24 -18.63
N PRO A 54 -20.91 1.45 -18.36
CA PRO A 54 -21.80 1.67 -17.24
C PRO A 54 -23.03 0.76 -17.40
N MET A 55 -23.33 0.00 -16.37
CA MET A 55 -24.62 -0.65 -16.17
C MET A 55 -25.35 0.09 -15.04
#